data_AF-A0A7Y8LV26-F1
#
_entry.id   AF-A0A7Y8LV26-F1
#
_cell.length_a   1.000
_cell.length_b   1.000
_cell.length_c   1.000
_cell.angle_alpha   90.00
_cell.angle_beta   90.00
_cell.angle_gamma   90.00
#
_symmetry.space_group_name_H-M   'P 1'
#
loop_
_entity.id
_entity.type
_entity.pdbx_description
1 polymer ?
#
loop_
_entity_poly.entity_id
_entity_poly.type
_entity_poly.pdbx_seq_one_letter_code
_entity_poly.pdbx_strand_id
1 'polypeptide(L)'
;MPSEVPGVPVIGMTIDDALADEERRVRQLRLVVDITAQVLAEDRHLTLCEALRLIEAARTTAARLFPGQHDTFDLVIRPRLERIVMERFGIASVAPVN
;
A
#
# COMPACT_ATOMS: atom_id res chain seq x y z
N MET A 1 -5.69 -51.42 -32.15
CA MET A 1 -5.40 -50.69 -30.91
C MET A 1 -5.22 -49.22 -31.25
N PRO A 2 -6.23 -48.36 -31.03
CA PRO A 2 -5.95 -46.94 -30.82
C PRO A 2 -6.90 -46.33 -29.76
N SER A 3 -6.42 -46.13 -28.54
CA SER A 3 -7.12 -45.33 -27.53
C SER A 3 -6.09 -44.65 -26.62
N GLU A 4 -5.29 -43.74 -27.18
CA GLU A 4 -4.72 -42.68 -26.35
C GLU A 4 -5.71 -41.51 -26.34
N VAL A 5 -6.21 -41.26 -25.15
CA VAL A 5 -7.30 -40.35 -24.82
C VAL A 5 -6.80 -38.90 -24.96
N PRO A 6 -7.50 -38.00 -25.68
CA PRO A 6 -7.24 -36.57 -25.60
C PRO A 6 -7.99 -36.02 -24.38
N GLY A 7 -7.27 -35.79 -23.28
CA GLY A 7 -7.86 -35.39 -22.00
C GLY A 7 -7.22 -34.14 -21.41
N VAL A 8 -7.59 -32.98 -21.98
CA VAL A 8 -7.79 -31.67 -21.33
C VAL A 8 -6.66 -31.15 -20.41
N PRO A 9 -5.99 -30.01 -20.72
CA PRO A 9 -5.25 -29.27 -19.71
C PRO A 9 -6.26 -28.72 -18.69
N VAL A 10 -6.30 -29.33 -17.50
CA VAL A 10 -7.08 -28.82 -16.37
C VAL A 10 -6.47 -27.49 -15.95
N ILE A 11 -7.31 -26.46 -16.02
CA ILE A 11 -7.16 -25.09 -15.56
C ILE A 11 -6.39 -25.06 -14.22
N GLY A 12 -5.10 -24.74 -14.30
CA GLY A 12 -4.23 -24.59 -13.13
C GLY A 12 -3.83 -23.13 -13.00
N MET A 13 -4.67 -22.31 -12.38
CA MET A 13 -4.14 -21.20 -11.59
C MET A 13 -3.55 -21.86 -10.36
N THR A 14 -2.24 -22.12 -10.36
CA THR A 14 -1.59 -22.86 -9.28
C THR A 14 -1.58 -21.99 -8.02
N ILE A 15 -1.62 -22.61 -6.83
CA ILE A 15 -1.55 -21.88 -5.56
C ILE A 15 -0.26 -21.02 -5.50
N ASP A 16 0.79 -21.47 -6.18
CA ASP A 16 2.05 -20.76 -6.36
C ASP A 16 1.89 -19.42 -7.11
N ASP A 17 1.03 -19.37 -8.15
CA ASP A 17 0.74 -18.13 -8.89
C ASP A 17 -0.02 -17.12 -8.02
N ALA A 18 -1.01 -17.60 -7.25
CA ALA A 18 -1.79 -16.75 -6.35
C ALA A 18 -0.93 -16.20 -5.20
N LEU A 19 -0.03 -17.01 -4.66
CA LEU A 19 0.92 -16.58 -3.62
C LEU A 19 1.93 -15.59 -4.17
N ALA A 20 2.48 -15.82 -5.36
CA ALA A 20 3.41 -14.91 -6.02
C ALA A 20 2.77 -13.55 -6.34
N ASP A 21 1.50 -13.53 -6.75
CA ASP A 21 0.76 -12.28 -6.97
C ASP A 21 0.48 -11.53 -5.67
N GLU A 22 0.20 -12.24 -4.58
CA GLU A 22 0.04 -11.63 -3.26
C GLU A 22 1.36 -11.02 -2.77
N GLU A 23 2.47 -11.75 -2.88
CA GLU A 23 3.81 -11.24 -2.55
C GLU A 23 4.18 -10.02 -3.39
N ARG A 24 3.86 -10.02 -4.69
CA ARG A 24 4.09 -8.87 -5.57
C ARG A 24 3.30 -7.66 -5.12
N ARG A 25 2.01 -7.82 -4.76
CA ARG A 25 1.17 -6.72 -4.24
C ARG A 25 1.73 -6.15 -2.94
N VAL A 26 2.19 -7.01 -2.02
CA VAL A 26 2.81 -6.59 -0.76
C VAL A 26 4.11 -5.82 -1.01
N ARG A 27 4.98 -6.32 -1.89
CA ARG A 27 6.24 -5.64 -2.26
C ARG A 27 5.97 -4.30 -2.93
N GLN A 28 5.02 -4.25 -3.87
CA GLN A 28 4.66 -3.02 -4.56
C GLN A 28 4.12 -1.97 -3.58
N LEU A 29 3.30 -2.40 -2.62
CA LEU A 29 2.78 -1.47 -1.62
C LEU A 29 3.87 -0.98 -0.66
N ARG A 30 4.76 -1.86 -0.18
CA ARG A 30 5.92 -1.43 0.61
C ARG A 30 6.74 -0.38 -0.13
N LEU A 31 7.01 -0.61 -1.41
CA LEU A 31 7.73 0.34 -2.25
C LEU A 31 7.02 1.70 -2.33
N VAL A 32 5.71 1.72 -2.60
CA VAL A 32 4.91 2.97 -2.65
C VAL A 32 4.99 3.71 -1.32
N VAL A 33 4.88 3.00 -0.21
CA VAL A 33 4.91 3.58 1.14
C VAL A 33 6.29 4.12 1.48
N ASP A 34 7.35 3.35 1.22
CA ASP A 34 8.72 3.78 1.48
C ASP A 34 9.09 5.02 0.66
N ILE A 35 8.73 5.06 -0.63
CA ILE A 35 8.92 6.24 -1.48
C ILE A 35 8.13 7.42 -0.93
N THR A 36 6.86 7.21 -0.56
CA THR A 36 6.03 8.28 0.00
C THR A 36 6.62 8.82 1.30
N ALA A 37 7.04 7.95 2.21
CA ALA A 37 7.68 8.32 3.47
C ALA A 37 8.98 9.10 3.25
N GLN A 38 9.80 8.68 2.28
CA GLN A 38 11.03 9.37 1.93
C GLN A 38 10.76 10.77 1.36
N VAL A 39 9.80 10.91 0.44
CA VAL A 39 9.39 12.21 -0.12
C VAL A 39 8.86 13.13 0.98
N LEU A 40 8.00 12.62 1.87
CA LEU A 40 7.47 13.38 3.00
C LEU A 40 8.59 13.89 3.93
N ALA A 41 9.62 13.08 4.16
CA ALA A 41 10.75 13.41 5.02
C ALA A 41 11.77 14.37 4.37
N GLU A 42 12.14 14.14 3.10
CA GLU A 42 13.28 14.81 2.44
C GLU A 42 12.90 16.08 1.69
N ASP A 43 11.68 16.17 1.13
CA ASP A 43 11.31 17.27 0.23
C ASP A 43 10.99 18.55 0.99
N ARG A 44 11.98 19.44 1.16
CA ARG A 44 11.81 20.72 1.90
C ARG A 44 10.81 21.70 1.28
N HIS A 45 10.42 21.52 0.02
CA HIS A 45 9.44 22.39 -0.64
C HIS A 45 8.01 21.89 -0.48
N LEU A 46 7.83 20.65 -0.01
CA LEU A 46 6.54 20.06 0.20
C LEU A 46 5.69 20.84 1.22
N THR A 47 4.50 21.26 0.80
CA THR A 47 3.49 21.88 1.66
C THR A 47 2.67 20.82 2.41
N LEU A 48 1.98 21.23 3.48
CA LEU A 48 1.10 20.34 4.24
C LEU A 48 0.00 19.76 3.36
N CYS A 49 -0.61 20.58 2.50
CA CYS A 49 -1.64 20.12 1.56
C CYS A 49 -1.11 19.06 0.59
N GLU A 50 0.10 19.21 0.07
CA GLU A 50 0.72 18.22 -0.82
C GLU A 50 1.06 16.93 -0.08
N ALA A 51 1.57 17.04 1.15
CA ALA A 51 1.83 15.90 2.02
C ALA A 51 0.55 15.07 2.28
N LEU A 52 -0.56 15.74 2.61
CA LEU A 52 -1.85 15.07 2.81
C LEU A 52 -2.39 14.45 1.52
N ARG A 53 -2.22 15.11 0.36
CA ARG A 53 -2.57 14.52 -0.95
C ARG A 53 -1.74 13.29 -1.27
N LEU A 54 -0.45 13.29 -0.94
CA LEU A 54 0.44 12.13 -1.10
C LEU A 54 -0.03 10.95 -0.24
N ILE A 55 -0.44 11.21 1.01
CA ILE A 55 -1.01 10.19 1.89
C ILE A 55 -2.28 9.59 1.29
N GLU A 56 -3.22 10.42 0.81
CA GLU A 56 -4.46 9.92 0.19
C GLU A 56 -4.21 9.20 -1.16
N ALA A 57 -3.20 9.62 -1.93
CA ALA A 57 -2.79 8.93 -3.16
C ALA A 57 -2.18 7.54 -2.86
N ALA A 58 -1.32 7.45 -1.83
CA ALA A 58 -0.77 6.18 -1.36
C ALA A 58 -1.88 5.25 -0.87
N ARG A 59 -2.86 5.77 -0.13
CA ARG A 59 -4.05 5.04 0.32
C ARG A 59 -4.87 4.50 -0.85
N THR A 60 -5.17 5.34 -1.84
CA THR A 60 -5.92 4.94 -3.04
C THR A 60 -5.19 3.85 -3.81
N THR A 61 -3.85 3.91 -3.86
CA THR A 61 -3.02 2.89 -4.49
C THR A 61 -3.07 1.57 -3.72
N ALA A 62 -2.97 1.62 -2.38
CA ALA A 62 -3.13 0.45 -1.51
C ALA A 62 -4.51 -0.21 -1.69
N ALA A 63 -5.57 0.60 -1.74
CA ALA A 63 -6.94 0.14 -1.97
C ALA A 63 -7.12 -0.59 -3.31
N ARG A 64 -6.40 -0.17 -4.36
CA ARG A 64 -6.40 -0.84 -5.66
C ARG A 64 -5.60 -2.15 -5.66
N LEU A 65 -4.54 -2.23 -4.87
CA LEU A 65 -3.71 -3.43 -4.75
C LEU A 65 -4.38 -4.53 -3.92
N PHE A 66 -5.20 -4.16 -2.94
CA PHE A 66 -5.88 -5.09 -2.03
C PHE A 66 -7.39 -4.81 -1.93
N PRO A 67 -8.18 -5.13 -2.97
CA PRO A 67 -9.64 -5.01 -2.90
C PRO A 67 -10.20 -5.98 -1.86
N GLY A 68 -10.63 -5.47 -0.70
CA GLY A 68 -11.27 -6.27 0.36
C GLY A 68 -10.50 -6.40 1.69
N GLN A 69 -9.26 -5.92 1.77
CA GLN A 69 -8.47 -5.84 3.03
C GLN A 69 -8.20 -4.38 3.46
N HIS A 70 -9.18 -3.52 3.23
CA HIS A 70 -9.05 -2.06 3.30
C HIS A 70 -8.55 -1.56 4.68
N ASP A 71 -9.03 -2.19 5.76
CA ASP A 71 -8.83 -1.67 7.12
C ASP A 71 -7.44 -1.97 7.70
N THR A 72 -6.88 -3.16 7.42
CA THR A 72 -5.58 -3.55 8.01
C THR A 72 -4.43 -2.68 7.49
N PHE A 73 -4.52 -2.21 6.25
CA PHE A 73 -3.49 -1.35 5.66
C PHE A 73 -3.57 0.09 6.13
N ASP A 74 -4.77 0.67 6.17
CA ASP A 74 -4.99 2.01 6.68
C ASP A 74 -4.57 2.09 8.16
N LEU A 75 -4.79 1.02 8.94
CA LEU A 75 -4.37 0.92 10.34
C LEU A 75 -2.85 0.99 10.59
N VAL A 76 -2.01 0.57 9.65
CA VAL A 76 -0.53 0.51 9.87
C VAL A 76 0.20 1.58 9.07
N ILE A 77 -0.21 1.82 7.83
CA ILE A 77 0.50 2.70 6.90
C ILE A 77 0.14 4.17 7.15
N ARG A 78 -1.15 4.49 7.28
CA ARG A 78 -1.62 5.86 7.52
C ARG A 78 -0.98 6.49 8.74
N PRO A 79 -1.02 5.90 9.96
CA PRO A 79 -0.48 6.55 11.14
C PRO A 79 1.04 6.77 11.04
N ARG A 80 1.75 5.92 10.30
CA ARG A 80 3.19 6.10 10.08
C ARG A 80 3.49 7.32 9.20
N LEU A 81 2.75 7.50 8.11
CA LEU A 81 2.92 8.65 7.22
C LEU A 81 2.43 9.95 7.88
N GLU A 82 1.30 9.89 8.58
CA GLU A 82 0.78 11.03 9.35
C GLU A 82 1.78 11.48 10.42
N ARG A 83 2.45 10.55 11.11
CA ARG A 83 3.48 10.91 12.10
C ARG A 83 4.64 11.68 11.48
N ILE A 84 5.11 11.27 10.30
CA ILE A 84 6.18 11.98 9.55
C ILE A 84 5.72 13.40 9.22
N VAL A 85 4.48 13.56 8.74
CA VAL A 85 3.91 14.87 8.43
C VAL A 85 3.75 15.72 9.70
N MET A 86 3.20 15.17 10.78
CA MET A 86 3.01 15.90 12.04
C MET A 86 4.34 16.37 12.64
N GLU A 87 5.35 15.51 12.66
CA GLU A 87 6.70 15.85 13.15
C GLU A 87 7.34 16.94 12.30
N ARG A 88 7.22 16.83 10.97
CA ARG A 88 7.83 17.78 10.05
C ARG A 88 7.15 19.15 10.06
N PHE A 89 5.82 19.18 10.04
CA PHE A 89 5.05 20.43 10.01
C PHE A 89 4.79 21.01 11.41
N GLY A 90 5.29 20.37 12.47
CA GLY A 90 5.12 20.84 13.84
C GLY A 90 3.67 20.84 14.33
N ILE A 91 2.82 19.99 13.73
CA ILE A 91 1.40 19.85 14.10
C ILE A 91 1.25 18.94 15.32
N ALA A 92 2.34 18.72 16.08
CA ALA A 92 2.36 17.94 17.30
C ALA A 92 1.11 18.28 18.11
N SER A 93 0.26 17.23 18.25
CA SER A 93 -1.05 17.23 18.90
C SER A 93 -1.33 18.53 19.62
N VAL A 94 -2.31 19.29 19.14
CA VAL A 94 -3.07 20.19 20.00
C VAL A 94 -3.24 19.44 21.33
N ALA A 95 -2.56 19.91 22.36
CA ALA A 95 -2.80 19.47 23.72
C ALA A 95 -4.32 19.56 23.91
N PRO A 96 -4.99 18.60 24.56
CA PRO A 96 -6.40 18.75 24.84
C PRO A 96 -6.59 20.10 25.54
N VAL A 97 -7.14 21.06 24.81
CA VAL A 97 -7.57 22.33 25.35
C VAL A 97 -8.88 22.01 26.05
N ASN A 98 -8.75 21.92 27.38
CA ASN A 98 -9.79 21.82 28.40
C ASN A 98 -10.28 20.41 28.77
#